data_AF-Q9VLQ1-F1
#
_entry.id   AF-Q9VLQ1-F1
#
_cell.length_a   1.000
_cell.length_b   1.000
_cell.length_c   1.000
_cell.angle_alpha   90.00
_cell.angle_beta   90.00
_cell.angle_gamma   90.00
#
_symmetry.space_group_name_H-M   'P 1'
#
loop_
_entity.id
_entity.type
_entity.pdbx_description
1 polymer ?
#
loop_
_entity_poly.entity_id
_entity_poly.type
_entity_poly.pdbx_seq_one_letter_code
_entity_poly.pdbx_strand_id
1 'polypeptide(L)'
;MWTCLCQLCFYLLSTLAVAALSIAALVLYKTKPYPNIKRHKDEETFLDPHTIKTVTFPSLEDSPSLELSVIVPAYNEEQRLPSMLDECLAFLEQKSAGTPNFTYEVIVVSDGSQDATVSVALGYSKKHGAEKVRVLELIENRGKGGAVRMGMLSARGRNLLFADADGATKFPDYDKLEVALKQLAPEWRDDGIAIGSRAHLENDAIATRSFFRTILMHGFHFLVWLFAVRSIRDTQCGFKLFTRTTARKLFTSLHVERWAFDVELLYLAENLKLPMSEVAVRWTEIDGSKLTPFWSWLQMGRDLFMIWVRYLVGAWRIASIQKKEK
;
A
#
# COMPACT_ATOMS: atom_id res chain seq x y z
N MET A 1 44.60 22.13 27.18
CA MET A 1 44.18 21.66 25.84
C MET A 1 43.05 20.64 25.93
N TRP A 2 43.20 19.55 26.70
CA TRP A 2 42.15 18.54 26.87
C TRP A 2 40.83 19.09 27.47
N THR A 3 40.92 19.93 28.50
CA THR A 3 39.76 20.60 29.11
C THR A 3 38.98 21.47 28.13
N CYS A 4 39.66 22.29 27.33
CA CYS A 4 39.01 23.10 26.28
C CYS A 4 38.31 22.24 25.23
N LEU A 5 38.92 21.11 24.83
CA LEU A 5 38.32 20.20 23.85
C LEU A 5 37.05 19.54 24.42
N CYS A 6 37.09 19.08 25.68
CA CYS A 6 35.91 18.54 26.37
C CYS A 6 34.79 19.57 26.48
N GLN A 7 35.12 20.83 26.80
CA GLN A 7 34.15 21.90 26.94
C GLN A 7 33.51 22.26 25.59
N LEU A 8 34.31 22.32 24.51
CA LEU A 8 33.81 22.50 23.14
C LEU A 8 32.88 21.36 22.73
N CYS A 9 33.26 20.10 22.98
CA CYS A 9 32.40 18.94 22.73
C CYS A 9 31.11 19.00 23.53
N PHE A 10 31.15 19.41 24.80
CA PHE A 10 29.96 19.58 25.63
C PHE A 10 29.02 20.66 25.08
N TYR A 11 29.54 21.83 24.69
CA TYR A 11 28.74 22.87 24.07
C TYR A 11 28.14 22.43 22.73
N LEU A 12 28.90 21.70 21.91
CA LEU A 12 28.41 21.16 20.64
C LEU A 12 27.29 20.13 20.86
N LEU A 13 27.45 19.21 21.81
CA LEU A 13 26.41 18.22 22.15
C LEU A 13 25.16 18.90 22.72
N SER A 14 25.36 19.93 23.56
CA SER A 14 24.25 20.68 24.15
C SER A 14 23.48 21.47 23.09
N THR A 15 24.17 22.14 22.15
CA THR A 15 23.50 22.86 21.05
C THR A 15 22.77 21.90 20.11
N LEU A 16 23.37 20.75 19.79
CA LEU A 16 22.70 19.71 19.01
C LEU A 16 21.46 19.16 19.72
N ALA A 17 21.52 18.95 21.04
CA ALA A 17 20.38 18.49 21.83
C ALA A 17 19.24 19.52 21.86
N VAL A 18 19.55 20.80 22.08
CA VAL A 18 18.56 21.90 22.06
C VAL A 18 17.94 22.04 20.67
N ALA A 19 18.74 21.94 19.60
CA ALA A 19 18.25 21.95 18.23
C ALA A 19 17.31 20.76 17.95
N ALA A 20 17.70 19.56 18.36
CA ALA A 20 16.88 18.36 18.21
C ALA A 20 15.54 18.46 18.96
N LEU A 21 15.56 18.94 20.21
CA LEU A 21 14.33 19.18 20.99
C LEU A 21 13.44 20.25 20.35
N SER A 22 14.02 21.33 19.85
CA SER A 22 13.27 22.41 19.18
C SER A 22 12.62 21.91 17.89
N ILE A 23 13.35 21.11 17.09
CA ILE A 23 12.81 20.46 15.90
C ILE A 23 11.70 19.48 16.27
N ALA A 24 11.89 18.65 17.29
CA ALA A 24 10.86 17.71 17.76
C ALA A 24 9.60 18.43 18.22
N ALA A 25 9.73 19.51 19.00
CA ALA A 25 8.61 20.34 19.43
C ALA A 25 7.88 20.98 18.24
N LEU A 26 8.62 21.49 17.25
CA LEU A 26 8.04 22.05 16.03
C LEU A 26 7.30 20.99 15.21
N VAL A 27 7.88 19.79 15.07
CA VAL A 27 7.27 18.65 14.38
C VAL A 27 5.98 18.27 15.09
N LEU A 28 5.98 18.14 16.42
CA LEU A 28 4.78 17.84 17.21
C LEU A 28 3.70 18.91 17.05
N TYR A 29 4.08 20.19 17.15
CA TYR A 29 3.14 21.31 17.05
C TYR A 29 2.49 21.41 15.67
N LYS A 30 3.24 21.15 14.59
CA LYS A 30 2.74 21.27 13.21
C LYS A 30 2.09 20.00 12.67
N THR A 31 2.32 18.84 13.29
CA THR A 31 1.86 17.55 12.77
C THR A 31 0.50 17.20 13.37
N LYS A 32 -0.47 16.89 12.50
CA LYS A 32 -1.72 16.28 12.95
C LYS A 32 -1.44 14.84 13.38
N PRO A 33 -1.96 14.39 14.55
CA PRO A 33 -1.67 13.06 15.08
C PRO A 33 -2.28 11.92 14.27
N TYR A 34 -3.32 12.19 13.49
CA TYR A 34 -4.04 11.20 12.69
C TYR A 34 -4.08 11.63 11.23
N PRO A 35 -4.17 10.68 10.28
CA PRO A 35 -4.22 11.01 8.87
C PRO A 35 -5.50 11.77 8.54
N ASN A 36 -5.37 12.82 7.72
CA ASN A 36 -6.52 13.54 7.18
C ASN A 36 -6.95 12.87 5.87
N ILE A 37 -7.88 11.92 5.96
CA ILE A 37 -8.44 11.22 4.81
C ILE A 37 -9.50 12.11 4.17
N LYS A 38 -9.12 12.84 3.11
CA LYS A 38 -10.07 13.60 2.30
C LYS A 38 -10.73 12.67 1.29
N ARG A 39 -12.04 12.78 1.11
CA ARG A 39 -12.79 12.12 0.03
C ARG A 39 -13.67 13.18 -0.61
N HIS A 40 -13.57 13.35 -1.92
CA HIS A 40 -14.47 14.23 -2.67
C HIS A 40 -15.84 13.57 -2.81
N LYS A 41 -16.92 14.34 -2.92
CA LYS A 41 -18.27 13.78 -3.09
C LYS A 41 -18.37 12.84 -4.31
N ASP A 42 -17.71 13.23 -5.40
CA ASP A 42 -17.71 12.42 -6.63
C ASP A 42 -16.98 11.08 -6.46
N GLU A 43 -16.04 11.00 -5.50
CA GLU A 43 -15.31 9.77 -5.16
C GLU A 43 -16.11 8.83 -4.22
N GLU A 44 -17.29 9.26 -3.73
CA GLU A 44 -18.18 8.43 -2.92
C GLU A 44 -19.01 7.47 -3.78
N THR A 45 -19.02 7.66 -5.11
CA THR A 45 -19.84 6.88 -6.03
C THR A 45 -19.02 6.30 -7.18
N PHE A 46 -19.54 5.25 -7.81
CA PHE A 46 -19.06 4.71 -9.09
C PHE A 46 -20.20 4.65 -10.10
N LEU A 47 -19.85 4.69 -11.38
CA LEU A 47 -20.80 4.47 -12.46
C LEU A 47 -21.08 2.97 -12.63
N ASP A 48 -22.35 2.59 -12.60
CA ASP A 48 -22.80 1.31 -13.14
C ASP A 48 -23.11 1.48 -14.64
N PRO A 49 -22.31 0.89 -15.55
CA PRO A 49 -22.46 1.08 -16.98
C PRO A 49 -23.70 0.40 -17.57
N HIS A 50 -24.35 -0.52 -16.85
CA HIS A 50 -25.57 -1.19 -17.33
C HIS A 50 -26.82 -0.37 -17.00
N THR A 51 -26.85 0.28 -15.85
CA THR A 51 -27.97 1.15 -15.44
C THR A 51 -27.74 2.63 -15.74
N ILE A 52 -26.50 3.02 -16.05
CA ILE A 52 -26.05 4.42 -16.23
C ILE A 52 -26.31 5.25 -14.95
N LYS A 53 -26.38 4.59 -13.79
CA LYS A 53 -26.58 5.24 -12.50
C LYS A 53 -25.26 5.31 -11.73
N THR A 54 -25.09 6.39 -10.99
CA THR A 54 -24.05 6.51 -9.97
C THR A 54 -24.51 5.79 -8.70
N VAL A 55 -23.73 4.84 -8.22
CA VAL A 55 -24.01 4.03 -7.03
C VAL A 55 -22.96 4.34 -5.97
N THR A 56 -23.38 4.49 -4.71
CA THR A 56 -22.45 4.75 -3.61
C THR A 56 -21.55 3.54 -3.35
N PHE A 57 -20.26 3.78 -3.16
CA PHE A 57 -19.33 2.75 -2.72
C PHE A 57 -19.70 2.24 -1.31
N PRO A 58 -19.71 0.92 -1.08
CA PRO A 58 -19.78 0.36 0.26
C PRO A 58 -18.55 0.75 1.10
N SER A 59 -18.68 0.65 2.41
CA SER A 59 -17.62 1.02 3.35
C SER A 59 -16.86 -0.21 3.84
N LEU A 60 -15.56 -0.04 4.09
CA LEU A 60 -14.74 -1.03 4.80
C LEU A 60 -15.26 -1.36 6.21
N GLU A 61 -16.07 -0.49 6.79
CA GLU A 61 -16.74 -0.72 8.08
C GLU A 61 -17.98 -1.63 7.98
N ASP A 62 -18.53 -1.82 6.78
CA ASP A 62 -19.67 -2.72 6.55
C ASP A 62 -19.23 -4.19 6.63
N SER A 63 -20.18 -5.07 6.94
CA SER A 63 -19.95 -6.53 6.86
C SER A 63 -19.62 -6.94 5.43
N PRO A 64 -18.70 -7.91 5.22
CA PRO A 64 -18.31 -8.31 3.88
C PRO A 64 -19.49 -8.95 3.14
N SER A 65 -19.67 -8.60 1.87
CA SER A 65 -20.70 -9.19 0.99
C SER A 65 -20.10 -10.08 -0.11
N LEU A 66 -18.77 -10.13 -0.21
CA LEU A 66 -18.01 -10.93 -1.19
C LEU A 66 -16.81 -11.60 -0.49
N GLU A 67 -16.18 -12.58 -1.14
CA GLU A 67 -14.98 -13.23 -0.60
C GLU A 67 -13.71 -12.37 -0.82
N LEU A 68 -13.53 -11.80 -2.01
CA LEU A 68 -12.31 -11.05 -2.37
C LEU A 68 -12.62 -9.70 -3.02
N SER A 69 -11.92 -8.65 -2.58
CA SER A 69 -11.78 -7.42 -3.36
C SER A 69 -10.33 -7.25 -3.81
N VAL A 70 -10.12 -7.06 -5.11
CA VAL A 70 -8.82 -6.72 -5.68
C VAL A 70 -8.79 -5.22 -5.97
N ILE A 71 -7.87 -4.50 -5.34
CA ILE A 71 -7.67 -3.06 -5.50
C ILE A 71 -6.50 -2.85 -6.46
N VAL A 72 -6.75 -2.11 -7.53
CA VAL A 72 -5.76 -1.82 -8.57
C VAL A 72 -5.54 -0.31 -8.62
N PRO A 73 -4.48 0.23 -7.99
CA PRO A 73 -4.13 1.64 -8.14
C PRO A 73 -3.55 1.89 -9.55
N ALA A 74 -4.11 2.84 -10.28
CA ALA A 74 -3.70 3.16 -11.65
C ALA A 74 -3.49 4.66 -11.84
N TYR A 75 -2.30 5.07 -12.30
CA TYR A 75 -2.01 6.45 -12.69
C TYR A 75 -1.32 6.47 -14.06
N ASN A 76 -2.05 6.96 -15.06
CA ASN A 76 -1.64 6.95 -16.46
C ASN A 76 -1.17 5.56 -16.95
N GLU A 77 -2.05 4.56 -16.80
CA GLU A 77 -1.80 3.14 -17.05
C GLU A 77 -2.58 2.60 -18.25
N GLU A 78 -3.05 3.45 -19.17
CA GLU A 78 -3.93 3.02 -20.29
C GLU A 78 -3.36 1.85 -21.12
N GLN A 79 -2.03 1.73 -21.21
CA GLN A 79 -1.34 0.70 -21.99
C GLN A 79 -1.08 -0.60 -21.20
N ARG A 80 -0.87 -0.50 -19.88
CA ARG A 80 -0.49 -1.65 -19.03
C ARG A 80 -1.67 -2.27 -18.32
N LEU A 81 -2.68 -1.46 -18.03
CA LEU A 81 -3.90 -1.88 -17.34
C LEU A 81 -4.64 -3.03 -18.06
N PRO A 82 -4.79 -3.06 -19.41
CA PRO A 82 -5.53 -4.13 -20.08
C PRO A 82 -4.94 -5.52 -19.85
N SER A 83 -3.62 -5.68 -20.07
CA SER A 83 -2.97 -6.99 -19.93
C SER A 83 -3.03 -7.51 -18.50
N MET A 84 -2.86 -6.62 -17.52
CA MET A 84 -3.02 -6.97 -16.10
C MET A 84 -4.47 -7.37 -15.79
N LEU A 85 -5.47 -6.60 -16.22
CA LEU A 85 -6.89 -6.90 -15.97
C LEU A 85 -7.34 -8.18 -16.65
N ASP A 86 -6.88 -8.46 -17.86
CA ASP A 86 -7.17 -9.71 -18.56
C ASP A 86 -6.63 -10.92 -17.78
N GLU A 87 -5.39 -10.87 -17.29
CA GLU A 87 -4.80 -11.94 -16.45
C GLU A 87 -5.57 -12.09 -15.13
N CYS A 88 -5.85 -10.97 -14.46
CA CYS A 88 -6.59 -10.91 -13.20
C CYS A 88 -7.97 -11.55 -13.33
N LEU A 89 -8.77 -11.08 -14.28
CA LEU A 89 -10.15 -11.52 -14.46
C LEU A 89 -10.20 -12.97 -14.94
N ALA A 90 -9.31 -13.40 -15.84
CA ALA A 90 -9.25 -14.80 -16.25
C ALA A 90 -9.00 -15.74 -15.05
N PHE A 91 -8.04 -15.38 -14.19
CA PHE A 91 -7.76 -16.14 -12.97
C PHE A 91 -8.96 -16.16 -12.00
N LEU A 92 -9.57 -15.00 -11.75
CA LEU A 92 -10.68 -14.87 -10.79
C LEU A 92 -11.96 -15.58 -11.28
N GLU A 93 -12.28 -15.54 -12.57
CA GLU A 93 -13.37 -16.32 -13.15
C GLU A 93 -13.12 -17.82 -13.01
N GLN A 94 -11.90 -18.28 -13.33
CA GLN A 94 -11.52 -19.68 -13.16
C GLN A 94 -11.68 -20.13 -11.70
N LYS A 95 -11.20 -19.30 -10.75
CA LYS A 95 -11.31 -19.59 -9.31
C LYS A 95 -12.77 -19.61 -8.84
N SER A 96 -13.59 -18.66 -9.30
CA SER A 96 -15.03 -18.60 -8.99
C SER A 96 -15.80 -19.81 -9.52
N ALA A 97 -15.48 -20.27 -10.73
CA ALA A 97 -16.06 -21.48 -11.29
C ALA A 97 -15.62 -22.77 -10.56
N GLY A 98 -14.38 -22.82 -10.06
CA GLY A 98 -13.82 -24.00 -9.38
C GLY A 98 -14.08 -24.07 -7.87
N THR A 99 -14.46 -22.97 -7.23
CA THR A 99 -14.61 -22.89 -5.76
C THR A 99 -16.02 -22.42 -5.40
N PRO A 100 -16.89 -23.29 -4.84
CA PRO A 100 -18.24 -22.90 -4.45
C PRO A 100 -18.25 -21.67 -3.54
N ASN A 101 -19.15 -20.72 -3.82
CA ASN A 101 -19.32 -19.45 -3.11
C ASN A 101 -18.15 -18.44 -3.20
N PHE A 102 -17.08 -18.73 -3.97
CA PHE A 102 -16.04 -17.75 -4.19
C PHE A 102 -16.57 -16.64 -5.10
N THR A 103 -16.72 -15.46 -4.53
CA THR A 103 -17.18 -14.24 -5.21
C THR A 103 -16.11 -13.17 -5.09
N TYR A 104 -15.99 -12.34 -6.12
CA TYR A 104 -14.92 -11.37 -6.18
C TYR A 104 -15.38 -10.05 -6.78
N GLU A 105 -14.59 -9.02 -6.55
CA GLU A 105 -14.63 -7.78 -7.32
C GLU A 105 -13.22 -7.25 -7.59
N VAL A 106 -13.09 -6.43 -8.62
CA VAL A 106 -11.92 -5.63 -8.94
C VAL A 106 -12.33 -4.16 -8.88
N ILE A 107 -11.60 -3.37 -8.08
CA ILE A 107 -11.77 -1.92 -7.99
C ILE A 107 -10.53 -1.28 -8.62
N VAL A 108 -10.69 -0.76 -9.83
CA VAL A 108 -9.65 0.06 -10.46
C VAL A 108 -9.75 1.47 -9.88
N VAL A 109 -8.71 1.92 -9.21
CA VAL A 109 -8.63 3.26 -8.63
C VAL A 109 -7.76 4.13 -9.53
N SER A 110 -8.37 4.97 -10.35
CA SER A 110 -7.64 5.94 -11.16
C SER A 110 -7.23 7.13 -10.29
N ASP A 111 -5.93 7.31 -10.09
CA ASP A 111 -5.34 8.32 -9.21
C ASP A 111 -5.16 9.66 -9.93
N GLY A 112 -6.27 10.25 -10.40
CA GLY A 112 -6.24 11.49 -11.18
C GLY A 112 -5.51 11.36 -12.51
N SER A 113 -5.71 10.24 -13.23
CA SER A 113 -5.11 10.01 -14.56
C SER A 113 -5.53 11.09 -15.55
N GLN A 114 -4.63 11.43 -16.47
CA GLN A 114 -4.88 12.39 -17.56
C GLN A 114 -4.95 11.72 -18.95
N ASP A 115 -4.67 10.41 -19.01
CA ASP A 115 -4.75 9.60 -20.22
C ASP A 115 -6.06 8.79 -20.28
N ALA A 116 -6.15 7.80 -21.16
CA ALA A 116 -7.36 7.00 -21.34
C ALA A 116 -7.62 5.97 -20.22
N THR A 117 -6.84 5.93 -19.12
CA THR A 117 -6.94 4.92 -18.04
C THR A 117 -8.38 4.70 -17.57
N VAL A 118 -9.11 5.78 -17.27
CA VAL A 118 -10.50 5.71 -16.79
C VAL A 118 -11.40 5.07 -17.84
N SER A 119 -11.27 5.49 -19.10
CA SER A 119 -12.08 4.98 -20.21
C SER A 119 -11.83 3.49 -20.46
N VAL A 120 -10.57 3.05 -20.34
CA VAL A 120 -10.17 1.65 -20.43
C VAL A 120 -10.82 0.86 -19.30
N ALA A 121 -10.70 1.32 -18.05
CA ALA A 121 -11.27 0.65 -16.88
C ALA A 121 -12.82 0.56 -16.95
N LEU A 122 -13.48 1.62 -17.42
CA LEU A 122 -14.92 1.63 -17.65
C LEU A 122 -15.33 0.65 -18.77
N GLY A 123 -14.48 0.44 -19.78
CA GLY A 123 -14.66 -0.60 -20.78
C GLY A 123 -14.74 -2.00 -20.16
N TYR A 124 -13.86 -2.31 -19.21
CA TYR A 124 -13.90 -3.56 -18.45
C TYR A 124 -15.15 -3.65 -17.55
N SER A 125 -15.50 -2.55 -16.87
CA SER A 125 -16.74 -2.48 -16.08
C SER A 125 -17.98 -2.76 -16.94
N LYS A 126 -18.06 -2.19 -18.14
CA LYS A 126 -19.16 -2.42 -19.08
C LYS A 126 -19.22 -3.87 -19.55
N LYS A 127 -18.07 -4.47 -19.84
CA LYS A 127 -17.93 -5.85 -20.33
C LYS A 127 -18.29 -6.89 -19.24
N HIS A 128 -17.86 -6.69 -18.01
CA HIS A 128 -18.00 -7.67 -16.92
C HIS A 128 -19.12 -7.36 -15.92
N GLY A 129 -19.67 -6.14 -15.96
CA GLY A 129 -20.69 -5.65 -15.04
C GLY A 129 -20.10 -5.02 -13.77
N ALA A 130 -20.85 -4.08 -13.20
CA ALA A 130 -20.44 -3.32 -12.02
C ALA A 130 -20.30 -4.18 -10.75
N GLU A 131 -20.89 -5.37 -10.73
CA GLU A 131 -20.71 -6.33 -9.64
C GLU A 131 -19.29 -6.90 -9.59
N LYS A 132 -18.62 -7.05 -10.74
CA LYS A 132 -17.27 -7.63 -10.84
C LYS A 132 -16.18 -6.58 -11.02
N VAL A 133 -16.43 -5.51 -11.77
CA VAL A 133 -15.41 -4.47 -12.03
C VAL A 133 -16.01 -3.08 -11.79
N ARG A 134 -15.42 -2.36 -10.83
CA ARG A 134 -15.80 -0.99 -10.45
C ARG A 134 -14.64 -0.05 -10.68
N VAL A 135 -14.95 1.21 -11.02
CA VAL A 135 -13.95 2.25 -11.23
C VAL A 135 -14.16 3.34 -10.18
N LEU A 136 -13.12 3.61 -9.40
CA LEU A 136 -13.04 4.75 -8.50
C LEU A 136 -12.12 5.79 -9.13
N GLU A 137 -12.68 6.90 -9.57
CA GLU A 137 -11.92 8.01 -10.15
C GLU A 137 -11.62 9.05 -9.07
N LEU A 138 -10.34 9.21 -8.72
CA LEU A 138 -9.89 10.24 -7.80
C LEU A 138 -9.73 11.56 -8.53
N ILE A 139 -10.22 12.65 -7.93
CA ILE A 139 -10.22 13.99 -8.54
C ILE A 139 -8.81 14.52 -8.77
N GLU A 140 -7.90 14.22 -7.85
CA GLU A 140 -6.50 14.65 -7.90
C GLU A 140 -5.57 13.46 -7.68
N ASN A 141 -4.37 13.56 -8.25
CA ASN A 141 -3.33 12.58 -8.01
C ASN A 141 -2.79 12.68 -6.58
N ARG A 142 -3.14 11.70 -5.73
CA ARG A 142 -2.70 11.59 -4.33
C ARG A 142 -1.42 10.79 -4.18
N GLY A 143 -1.18 9.87 -5.12
CA GLY A 143 -0.12 8.88 -5.08
C GLY A 143 -0.66 7.47 -4.84
N LYS A 144 0.19 6.48 -5.14
CA LYS A 144 -0.12 5.04 -5.02
C LYS A 144 -0.76 4.67 -3.68
N GLY A 145 -0.18 5.09 -2.55
CA GLY A 145 -0.74 4.82 -1.23
C GLY A 145 -2.10 5.45 -1.00
N GLY A 146 -2.32 6.66 -1.52
CA GLY A 146 -3.63 7.32 -1.50
C GLY A 146 -4.66 6.54 -2.31
N ALA A 147 -4.31 6.12 -3.52
CA ALA A 147 -5.16 5.31 -4.38
C ALA A 147 -5.51 3.95 -3.76
N VAL A 148 -4.50 3.21 -3.27
CA VAL A 148 -4.72 1.93 -2.58
C VAL A 148 -5.63 2.13 -1.36
N ARG A 149 -5.35 3.14 -0.51
CA ARG A 149 -6.18 3.45 0.66
C ARG A 149 -7.63 3.69 0.26
N MET A 150 -7.86 4.48 -0.78
CA MET A 150 -9.22 4.81 -1.21
C MET A 150 -9.97 3.60 -1.76
N GLY A 151 -9.29 2.73 -2.53
CA GLY A 151 -9.87 1.45 -2.97
C GLY A 151 -10.19 0.52 -1.80
N MET A 152 -9.27 0.40 -0.85
CA MET A 152 -9.45 -0.44 0.35
C MET A 152 -10.64 0.01 1.19
N LEU A 153 -10.81 1.33 1.38
CA LEU A 153 -11.93 1.91 2.13
C LEU A 153 -13.29 1.73 1.44
N SER A 154 -13.30 1.41 0.14
CA SER A 154 -14.49 1.28 -0.71
C SER A 154 -14.85 -0.18 -1.07
N ALA A 155 -14.14 -1.14 -0.47
CA ALA A 155 -14.18 -2.56 -0.82
C ALA A 155 -15.22 -3.38 -0.03
N ARG A 156 -15.82 -4.37 -0.69
CA ARG A 156 -16.85 -5.28 -0.14
C ARG A 156 -16.31 -6.62 0.38
N GLY A 157 -15.09 -6.96 0.00
CA GLY A 157 -14.50 -8.29 0.21
C GLY A 157 -14.21 -8.59 1.67
N ARG A 158 -14.33 -9.88 2.00
CA ARG A 158 -13.84 -10.47 3.25
C ARG A 158 -12.32 -10.37 3.34
N ASN A 159 -11.64 -10.68 2.25
CA ASN A 159 -10.22 -10.46 2.06
C ASN A 159 -10.02 -9.36 1.02
N LEU A 160 -8.95 -8.59 1.18
CA LEU A 160 -8.63 -7.49 0.29
C LEU A 160 -7.21 -7.67 -0.22
N LEU A 161 -7.04 -7.74 -1.54
CA LEU A 161 -5.76 -7.76 -2.22
C LEU A 161 -5.54 -6.37 -2.82
N PHE A 162 -4.35 -5.78 -2.71
CA PHE A 162 -3.95 -4.81 -3.74
C PHE A 162 -2.88 -5.42 -4.65
N ALA A 163 -2.99 -5.10 -5.94
CA ALA A 163 -2.08 -5.54 -6.99
C ALA A 163 -1.71 -4.36 -7.89
N ASP A 164 -0.43 -4.23 -8.25
CA ASP A 164 0.03 -3.17 -9.16
C ASP A 164 -0.61 -3.29 -10.55
N ALA A 165 -0.92 -2.14 -11.16
CA ALA A 165 -1.61 -2.07 -12.45
C ALA A 165 -0.75 -2.51 -13.66
N ASP A 166 0.53 -2.78 -13.46
CA ASP A 166 1.46 -3.15 -14.53
C ASP A 166 1.48 -4.65 -14.87
N GLY A 167 0.87 -5.50 -14.04
CA GLY A 167 0.87 -6.96 -14.23
C GLY A 167 2.24 -7.61 -14.00
N ALA A 168 3.13 -6.93 -13.26
CA ALA A 168 4.46 -7.45 -12.96
C ALA A 168 4.41 -8.69 -12.06
N THR A 169 3.51 -8.73 -11.07
CA THR A 169 3.24 -9.93 -10.26
C THR A 169 2.18 -10.80 -10.91
N LYS A 170 2.36 -12.12 -10.91
CA LYS A 170 1.42 -13.06 -11.53
C LYS A 170 0.25 -13.44 -10.62
N PHE A 171 -0.96 -13.28 -11.14
CA PHE A 171 -2.20 -13.50 -10.37
C PHE A 171 -2.36 -14.92 -9.82
N PRO A 172 -1.90 -15.99 -10.49
CA PRO A 172 -1.97 -17.33 -9.89
C PRO A 172 -1.17 -17.48 -8.58
N ASP A 173 -0.26 -16.56 -8.24
CA ASP A 173 0.39 -16.56 -6.92
C ASP A 173 -0.51 -16.02 -5.80
N TYR A 174 -1.71 -15.51 -6.11
CA TYR A 174 -2.75 -15.23 -5.13
C TYR A 174 -3.04 -16.45 -4.26
N ASP A 175 -3.08 -17.67 -4.82
CA ASP A 175 -3.40 -18.88 -4.05
C ASP A 175 -2.37 -19.14 -2.94
N LYS A 176 -1.09 -18.77 -3.16
CA LYS A 176 -0.06 -18.87 -2.13
C LYS A 176 -0.31 -17.88 -1.00
N LEU A 177 -0.70 -16.64 -1.33
CA LEU A 177 -1.06 -15.62 -0.35
C LEU A 177 -2.31 -16.03 0.43
N GLU A 178 -3.32 -16.60 -0.25
CA GLU A 178 -4.55 -17.07 0.37
C GLU A 178 -4.28 -18.19 1.39
N VAL A 179 -3.45 -19.17 1.03
CA VAL A 179 -3.03 -20.24 1.95
C VAL A 179 -2.30 -19.66 3.17
N ALA A 180 -1.33 -18.75 2.94
CA ALA A 180 -0.59 -18.12 4.03
C ALA A 180 -1.51 -17.29 4.93
N LEU A 181 -2.47 -16.54 4.37
CA LEU A 181 -3.41 -15.75 5.15
C LEU A 181 -4.31 -16.63 6.01
N LYS A 182 -4.88 -17.69 5.44
CA LYS A 182 -5.74 -18.64 6.17
C LYS A 182 -5.01 -19.32 7.34
N GLN A 183 -3.69 -19.51 7.25
CA GLN A 183 -2.87 -20.04 8.34
C GLN A 183 -2.69 -19.02 9.49
N LEU A 184 -2.61 -17.73 9.18
CA LEU A 184 -2.46 -16.67 10.18
C LEU A 184 -3.81 -16.28 10.82
N ALA A 185 -4.85 -16.25 9.99
CA ALA A 185 -6.16 -15.67 10.30
C ALA A 185 -7.26 -16.53 9.62
N PRO A 186 -7.71 -17.61 10.28
CA PRO A 186 -8.71 -18.51 9.71
C PRO A 186 -10.04 -17.82 9.42
N GLU A 187 -10.43 -16.84 10.25
CA GLU A 187 -11.64 -16.05 10.09
C GLU A 187 -11.34 -14.61 9.65
N TRP A 188 -12.28 -14.00 8.94
CA TRP A 188 -12.12 -12.62 8.46
C TRP A 188 -12.09 -11.55 9.54
N ARG A 189 -12.56 -11.90 10.74
CA ARG A 189 -12.50 -11.05 11.93
C ARG A 189 -11.12 -11.09 12.58
N ASP A 190 -10.33 -12.10 12.28
CA ASP A 190 -8.96 -12.23 12.76
C ASP A 190 -8.05 -11.29 11.98
N ASP A 191 -6.99 -10.83 12.62
CA ASP A 191 -5.99 -10.01 11.93
C ASP A 191 -4.99 -10.91 11.21
N GLY A 192 -4.58 -10.51 10.01
CA GLY A 192 -3.61 -11.22 9.17
C GLY A 192 -3.27 -10.46 7.90
N ILE A 193 -2.02 -10.57 7.48
CA ILE A 193 -1.52 -10.05 6.20
C ILE A 193 -0.54 -11.06 5.56
N ALA A 194 -0.76 -11.36 4.29
CA ALA A 194 0.16 -12.13 3.47
C ALA A 194 0.78 -11.20 2.41
N ILE A 195 2.11 -11.13 2.40
CA ILE A 195 2.88 -10.14 1.64
C ILE A 195 3.65 -10.87 0.55
N GLY A 196 3.36 -10.56 -0.71
CA GLY A 196 4.18 -11.04 -1.82
C GLY A 196 5.62 -10.55 -1.67
N SER A 197 6.58 -11.35 -2.13
CA SER A 197 8.00 -11.04 -2.00
C SER A 197 8.80 -11.49 -3.21
N ARG A 198 9.66 -10.58 -3.67
CA ARG A 198 10.65 -10.78 -4.72
C ARG A 198 12.04 -11.08 -4.15
N ALA A 199 12.18 -11.22 -2.82
CA ALA A 199 13.49 -11.40 -2.18
C ALA A 199 14.27 -12.62 -2.71
N HIS A 200 13.56 -13.67 -3.15
CA HIS A 200 14.18 -14.84 -3.77
C HIS A 200 14.79 -14.55 -5.16
N LEU A 201 14.43 -13.44 -5.80
CA LEU A 201 14.97 -12.98 -7.09
C LEU A 201 16.12 -11.97 -6.93
N GLU A 202 16.47 -11.60 -5.69
CA GLU A 202 17.45 -10.55 -5.43
C GLU A 202 18.82 -10.86 -6.03
N ASN A 203 19.28 -12.12 -5.94
CA ASN A 203 20.56 -12.55 -6.50
C ASN A 203 20.60 -12.40 -8.03
N ASP A 204 19.55 -12.85 -8.71
CA ASP A 204 19.44 -12.75 -10.18
C ASP A 204 19.34 -11.28 -10.64
N ALA A 205 18.64 -10.45 -9.86
CA ALA A 205 18.55 -9.02 -10.12
C ALA A 205 19.88 -8.29 -9.89
N ILE A 206 20.67 -8.67 -8.90
CA ILE A 206 22.00 -8.09 -8.64
C ILE A 206 22.96 -8.40 -9.80
N ALA A 207 22.90 -9.61 -10.36
CA ALA A 207 23.77 -10.03 -11.45
C ALA A 207 23.61 -9.18 -12.74
N THR A 208 22.45 -8.58 -12.94
CA THR A 208 22.12 -7.83 -14.16
C THR A 208 22.15 -6.30 -13.98
N ARG A 209 22.19 -5.81 -12.74
CA ARG A 209 22.10 -4.37 -12.44
C ARG A 209 23.47 -3.71 -12.29
N SER A 210 23.51 -2.41 -12.62
CA SER A 210 24.70 -1.58 -12.36
C SER A 210 25.05 -1.57 -10.87
N PHE A 211 26.35 -1.60 -10.55
CA PHE A 211 26.87 -1.54 -9.18
C PHE A 211 26.24 -0.42 -8.32
N PHE A 212 26.02 0.77 -8.89
CA PHE A 212 25.42 1.90 -8.17
C PHE A 212 23.96 1.62 -7.75
N ARG A 213 23.13 1.04 -8.63
CA ARG A 213 21.76 0.62 -8.27
C ARG A 213 21.76 -0.43 -7.16
N THR A 214 22.74 -1.34 -7.15
CA THR A 214 22.88 -2.34 -6.09
C THR A 214 23.20 -1.71 -4.75
N ILE A 215 24.12 -0.73 -4.69
CA ILE A 215 24.39 0.03 -3.46
C ILE A 215 23.14 0.76 -2.97
N LEU A 216 22.44 1.49 -3.86
CA LEU A 216 21.24 2.23 -3.48
C LEU A 216 20.14 1.32 -2.93
N MET A 217 19.96 0.14 -3.53
CA MET A 217 19.02 -0.88 -3.08
C MET A 217 19.38 -1.40 -1.69
N HIS A 218 20.62 -1.87 -1.47
CA HIS A 218 21.04 -2.36 -0.16
C HIS A 218 21.00 -1.28 0.91
N GLY A 219 21.40 -0.04 0.58
CA GLY A 219 21.29 1.10 1.47
C GLY A 219 19.84 1.40 1.87
N PHE A 220 18.91 1.37 0.91
CA PHE A 220 17.49 1.53 1.20
C PHE A 220 16.94 0.39 2.07
N HIS A 221 17.25 -0.87 1.75
CA HIS A 221 16.86 -2.01 2.58
C HIS A 221 17.40 -1.89 4.00
N PHE A 222 18.66 -1.45 4.17
CA PHE A 222 19.25 -1.21 5.48
C PHE A 222 18.50 -0.11 6.25
N LEU A 223 18.16 1.00 5.60
CA LEU A 223 17.41 2.09 6.24
C LEU A 223 16.00 1.64 6.64
N VAL A 224 15.31 0.88 5.78
CA VAL A 224 13.98 0.32 6.10
C VAL A 224 14.08 -0.61 7.30
N TRP A 225 15.06 -1.51 7.30
CA TRP A 225 15.30 -2.43 8.42
C TRP A 225 15.63 -1.70 9.72
N LEU A 226 16.46 -0.66 9.65
CA LEU A 226 16.88 0.09 10.83
C LEU A 226 15.75 0.91 11.45
N PHE A 227 14.95 1.57 10.60
CA PHE A 227 14.03 2.64 11.02
C PHE A 227 12.54 2.30 10.91
N ALA A 228 12.16 1.24 10.18
CA ALA A 228 10.77 0.91 9.93
C ALA A 228 10.46 -0.56 10.23
N VAL A 229 10.78 -1.48 9.33
CA VAL A 229 10.25 -2.85 9.33
C VAL A 229 11.39 -3.85 9.37
N ARG A 230 11.37 -4.75 10.34
CA ARG A 230 12.46 -5.72 10.56
C ARG A 230 12.11 -7.13 10.12
N SER A 231 10.83 -7.49 10.09
CA SER A 231 10.39 -8.88 9.88
C SER A 231 10.16 -9.24 8.41
N ILE A 232 10.07 -8.26 7.52
CA ILE A 232 9.75 -8.45 6.10
C ILE A 232 10.91 -7.99 5.23
N ARG A 233 11.38 -8.84 4.32
CA ARG A 233 12.49 -8.51 3.43
C ARG A 233 12.06 -7.59 2.29
N ASP A 234 10.98 -7.94 1.57
CA ASP A 234 10.45 -7.14 0.47
C ASP A 234 9.21 -6.34 0.90
N THR A 235 9.46 -5.22 1.57
CA THR A 235 8.37 -4.35 2.03
C THR A 235 7.55 -3.74 0.89
N GLN A 236 8.15 -3.56 -0.29
CA GLN A 236 7.59 -2.76 -1.38
C GLN A 236 6.99 -3.59 -2.52
N CYS A 237 6.81 -4.90 -2.34
CA CYS A 237 6.10 -5.71 -3.33
C CYS A 237 4.65 -5.24 -3.45
N GLY A 238 4.21 -4.90 -4.67
CA GLY A 238 2.86 -4.43 -4.93
C GLY A 238 1.80 -5.52 -5.02
N PHE A 239 1.89 -6.55 -4.17
CA PHE A 239 0.96 -7.69 -4.13
C PHE A 239 0.78 -8.15 -2.69
N LYS A 240 -0.23 -7.62 -1.99
CA LYS A 240 -0.44 -7.89 -0.55
C LYS A 240 -1.91 -8.16 -0.25
N LEU A 241 -2.17 -9.23 0.48
CA LEU A 241 -3.50 -9.71 0.86
C LEU A 241 -3.73 -9.49 2.35
N PHE A 242 -4.88 -8.93 2.70
CA PHE A 242 -5.24 -8.52 4.05
C PHE A 242 -6.58 -9.15 4.44
N THR A 243 -6.75 -9.50 5.71
CA THR A 243 -8.10 -9.63 6.25
C THR A 243 -8.78 -8.26 6.31
N ARG A 244 -10.12 -8.22 6.24
CA ARG A 244 -10.89 -6.97 6.33
C ARG A 244 -10.59 -6.18 7.60
N THR A 245 -10.46 -6.85 8.75
CA THR A 245 -10.12 -6.21 10.03
C THR A 245 -8.73 -5.60 10.03
N THR A 246 -7.76 -6.27 9.42
CA THR A 246 -6.40 -5.76 9.22
C THR A 246 -6.41 -4.52 8.33
N ALA A 247 -7.04 -4.62 7.15
CA ALA A 247 -7.17 -3.51 6.22
C ALA A 247 -7.80 -2.29 6.92
N ARG A 248 -8.85 -2.49 7.72
CA ARG A 248 -9.50 -1.43 8.48
C ARG A 248 -8.52 -0.74 9.44
N LYS A 249 -7.72 -1.50 10.21
CA LYS A 249 -6.78 -0.92 11.18
C LYS A 249 -5.67 -0.12 10.50
N LEU A 250 -5.13 -0.66 9.41
CA LEU A 250 -3.97 -0.09 8.73
C LEU A 250 -4.33 1.10 7.85
N PHE A 251 -5.30 0.95 6.95
CA PHE A 251 -5.63 2.00 5.96
C PHE A 251 -6.35 3.22 6.56
N THR A 252 -6.93 3.10 7.76
CA THR A 252 -7.43 4.26 8.52
C THR A 252 -6.34 4.98 9.33
N SER A 253 -5.16 4.38 9.50
CA SER A 253 -4.03 4.92 10.26
C SER A 253 -2.88 5.42 9.38
N LEU A 254 -2.89 5.09 8.09
CA LEU A 254 -1.84 5.40 7.12
C LEU A 254 -1.77 6.90 6.79
N HIS A 255 -0.59 7.52 6.99
CA HIS A 255 -0.34 8.94 6.72
C HIS A 255 0.26 9.19 5.33
N VAL A 256 1.14 8.31 4.86
CA VAL A 256 1.87 8.44 3.59
C VAL A 256 1.00 7.96 2.44
N GLU A 257 0.76 8.84 1.47
CA GLU A 257 -0.03 8.52 0.27
C GLU A 257 0.83 8.19 -0.96
N ARG A 258 2.15 8.36 -0.88
CA ARG A 258 3.09 8.21 -2.01
C ARG A 258 3.82 6.87 -1.96
N TRP A 259 5.00 6.77 -2.56
CA TRP A 259 5.73 5.50 -2.75
C TRP A 259 6.13 4.77 -1.47
N ALA A 260 6.36 5.48 -0.36
CA ALA A 260 6.77 4.89 0.90
C ALA A 260 5.59 4.37 1.75
N PHE A 261 4.35 4.39 1.23
CA PHE A 261 3.17 3.97 1.99
C PHE A 261 3.26 2.52 2.47
N ASP A 262 3.80 1.62 1.64
CA ASP A 262 3.97 0.21 1.99
C ASP A 262 4.87 0.02 3.22
N VAL A 263 5.90 0.87 3.34
CA VAL A 263 6.82 0.82 4.48
C VAL A 263 6.12 1.29 5.75
N GLU A 264 5.34 2.37 5.67
CA GLU A 264 4.51 2.79 6.81
C GLU A 264 3.45 1.74 7.16
N LEU A 265 2.81 1.14 6.16
CA LEU A 265 1.77 0.14 6.32
C LEU A 265 2.29 -1.07 7.12
N LEU A 266 3.48 -1.56 6.77
CA LEU A 266 4.12 -2.67 7.48
C LEU A 266 4.71 -2.24 8.82
N TYR A 267 5.19 -1.00 8.96
CA TYR A 267 5.57 -0.43 10.26
C TYR A 267 4.39 -0.41 11.23
N LEU A 268 3.21 0.01 10.76
CA LEU A 268 1.98 -0.01 11.52
C LEU A 268 1.59 -1.45 11.91
N ALA A 269 1.72 -2.40 10.98
CA ALA A 269 1.43 -3.81 11.25
C ALA A 269 2.36 -4.41 12.33
N GLU A 270 3.68 -4.14 12.28
CA GLU A 270 4.62 -4.57 13.32
C GLU A 270 4.30 -3.95 14.68
N ASN A 271 4.02 -2.65 14.74
CA ASN A 271 3.69 -1.97 16.01
C ASN A 271 2.37 -2.45 16.61
N LEU A 272 1.39 -2.78 15.77
CA LEU A 272 0.13 -3.39 16.19
C LEU A 272 0.25 -4.89 16.47
N LYS A 273 1.43 -5.49 16.24
CA LYS A 273 1.70 -6.94 16.39
C LYS A 273 0.74 -7.79 15.58
N LEU A 274 0.38 -7.32 14.38
CA LEU A 274 -0.47 -8.10 13.47
C LEU A 274 0.33 -9.28 12.93
N PRO A 275 -0.26 -10.48 12.80
CA PRO A 275 0.44 -11.62 12.24
C PRO A 275 0.66 -11.39 10.74
N MET A 276 1.91 -11.60 10.30
CA MET A 276 2.33 -11.36 8.92
C MET A 276 3.08 -12.57 8.36
N SER A 277 2.91 -12.83 7.07
CA SER A 277 3.67 -13.84 6.33
C SER A 277 4.22 -13.25 5.05
N GLU A 278 5.48 -13.56 4.75
CA GLU A 278 6.14 -13.18 3.50
C GLU A 278 6.14 -14.39 2.54
N VAL A 279 5.60 -14.20 1.33
CA VAL A 279 5.30 -15.27 0.38
C VAL A 279 6.02 -14.99 -0.95
N ALA A 280 6.83 -15.95 -1.42
CA ALA A 280 7.52 -15.82 -2.70
C ALA A 280 6.55 -15.78 -3.89
N VAL A 281 6.62 -14.71 -4.70
CA VAL A 281 5.79 -14.51 -5.89
C VAL A 281 6.63 -14.35 -7.16
N ARG A 282 6.13 -14.87 -8.29
CA ARG A 282 6.68 -14.62 -9.61
C ARG A 282 6.49 -13.15 -9.94
N TRP A 283 7.59 -12.54 -10.36
CA TRP A 283 7.64 -11.13 -10.71
C TRP A 283 8.52 -10.93 -11.93
N THR A 284 8.06 -10.10 -12.85
CA THR A 284 8.81 -9.71 -14.06
C THR A 284 8.82 -8.19 -14.20
N GLU A 285 9.94 -7.62 -14.64
CA GLU A 285 10.03 -6.18 -14.89
C GLU A 285 9.18 -5.82 -16.12
N ILE A 286 8.31 -4.82 -15.96
CA ILE A 286 7.44 -4.29 -17.03
C ILE A 286 7.84 -2.83 -17.27
N ASP A 287 8.11 -2.49 -18.53
CA ASP A 287 8.48 -1.14 -18.92
C ASP A 287 7.34 -0.12 -18.66
N GLY A 288 7.66 1.18 -18.71
CA GLY A 288 6.67 2.25 -18.53
C GLY A 288 6.44 2.70 -17.08
N SER A 289 7.35 2.33 -16.16
CA SER A 289 7.29 2.74 -14.75
C SER A 289 7.27 4.27 -14.59
N LYS A 290 6.41 4.75 -13.69
CA LYS A 290 6.30 6.18 -13.32
C LYS A 290 7.34 6.61 -12.27
N LEU A 291 8.19 5.68 -11.82
CA LEU A 291 9.27 5.99 -10.87
C LEU A 291 10.42 6.68 -11.60
N THR A 292 10.58 7.98 -11.35
CA THR A 292 11.79 8.71 -11.75
C THR A 292 12.94 8.38 -10.80
N PRO A 293 14.00 7.66 -11.22
CA PRO A 293 14.91 6.98 -10.30
C PRO A 293 15.51 7.87 -9.20
N PHE A 294 16.05 9.03 -9.55
CA PHE A 294 16.71 9.93 -8.59
C PHE A 294 15.72 10.63 -7.65
N TRP A 295 14.68 11.25 -8.21
CA TRP A 295 13.71 12.00 -7.42
C TRP A 295 12.86 11.09 -6.53
N SER A 296 12.45 9.93 -7.05
CA SER A 296 11.70 8.94 -6.27
C SER A 296 12.54 8.39 -5.12
N TRP A 297 13.84 8.15 -5.34
CA TRP A 297 14.75 7.72 -4.28
C TRP A 297 14.87 8.76 -3.17
N LEU A 298 15.07 10.04 -3.52
CA LEU A 298 15.16 11.12 -2.54
C LEU A 298 13.85 11.31 -1.77
N GLN A 299 12.72 11.25 -2.48
CA GLN A 299 11.39 11.33 -1.87
C GLN A 299 11.17 10.17 -0.89
N MET A 300 11.47 8.93 -1.30
CA MET A 300 11.32 7.76 -0.44
C MET A 300 12.24 7.82 0.79
N GLY A 301 13.48 8.26 0.63
CA GLY A 301 14.41 8.44 1.75
C GLY A 301 13.91 9.48 2.76
N ARG A 302 13.39 10.62 2.27
CA ARG A 302 12.75 11.63 3.11
C ARG A 302 11.51 11.07 3.81
N ASP A 303 10.64 10.40 3.08
CA ASP A 303 9.40 9.87 3.62
C ASP A 303 9.69 8.80 4.69
N LEU A 304 10.68 7.92 4.48
CA LEU A 304 11.16 6.94 5.46
C LEU A 304 11.68 7.59 6.74
N PHE A 305 12.54 8.61 6.61
CA PHE A 305 13.04 9.36 7.76
C PHE A 305 11.89 10.03 8.52
N MET A 306 10.92 10.60 7.80
CA MET A 306 9.77 11.25 8.42
C MET A 306 8.81 10.28 9.09
N ILE A 307 8.61 9.08 8.54
CA ILE A 307 7.86 7.99 9.21
C ILE A 307 8.53 7.72 10.56
N TRP A 308 9.84 7.44 10.55
CA TRP A 308 10.58 7.12 11.77
C TRP A 308 10.52 8.24 12.82
N VAL A 309 10.88 9.47 12.45
CA VAL A 309 10.88 10.60 13.38
C VAL A 309 9.49 10.84 13.95
N ARG A 310 8.45 10.87 13.11
CA ARG A 310 7.10 11.24 13.57
C ARG A 310 6.48 10.20 14.49
N TYR A 311 6.71 8.91 14.25
CA TYR A 311 6.26 7.89 15.20
C TYR A 311 7.14 7.86 16.46
N LEU A 312 8.47 8.03 16.33
CA LEU A 312 9.39 8.05 17.47
C LEU A 312 9.05 9.17 18.47
N VAL A 313 8.77 10.38 18.00
CA VAL A 313 8.40 11.51 18.88
C VAL A 313 6.92 11.49 19.29
N GLY A 314 6.12 10.54 18.80
CA GLY A 314 4.67 10.45 19.08
C GLY A 314 3.82 11.51 18.35
N ALA A 315 4.37 12.14 17.31
CA ALA A 315 3.67 13.10 16.47
C ALA A 315 2.63 12.44 15.55
N TRP A 316 2.87 11.20 15.13
CA TRP A 316 1.88 10.34 14.49
C TRP A 316 1.39 9.26 15.45
N ARG A 317 0.09 8.99 15.41
CA ARG A 317 -0.61 8.03 16.25
C ARG A 317 -1.42 7.07 15.39
N ILE A 318 -1.56 5.85 15.88
CA ILE A 318 -2.30 4.79 15.20
C ILE A 318 -3.78 4.92 15.60
N ALA A 319 -4.65 5.19 14.63
CA ALA A 319 -6.08 5.45 14.88
C ALA A 319 -6.81 4.25 15.48
N SER A 320 -6.41 3.03 15.09
CA SER A 320 -7.04 1.78 15.55
C SER A 320 -6.87 1.50 17.04
N ILE A 321 -5.85 2.08 17.70
CA ILE A 321 -5.61 1.89 19.14
C ILE A 321 -6.71 2.57 19.96
N GLN A 322 -7.22 3.73 19.54
CA GLN A 322 -8.24 4.46 20.29
C GLN A 322 -9.62 3.79 20.30
N LYS A 323 -10.00 3.05 19.25
CA LYS A 323 -11.32 2.38 19.21
C LYS A 323 -11.47 1.29 20.29
N LYS A 324 -10.38 0.82 20.91
CA LYS A 324 -10.42 -0.15 22.02
C LYS A 324 -10.66 0.48 23.40
N GLU A 325 -10.52 1.80 23.55
CA GLU A 325 -10.59 2.49 24.86
C GLU A 325 -11.94 3.18 25.14
N LYS A 326 -12.98 2.94 24.31
CA LYS A 326 -14.35 3.43 24.54
C LYS A 326 -15.32 2.27 24.67
#